data_AF-A0A7K1ANG0-F1
#
_entry.id   AF-A0A7K1ANG0-F1
#
_cell.length_a   1.000
_cell.length_b   1.000
_cell.length_c   1.000
_cell.angle_alpha   90.00
_cell.angle_beta   90.00
_cell.angle_gamma   90.00
#
_symmetry.space_group_name_H-M   'P 1'
#
loop_
_entity.id
_entity.type
_entity.pdbx_description
1 polymer ?
#
loop_
_entity_poly.entity_id
_entity_poly.type
_entity_poly.pdbx_seq_one_letter_code
_entity_poly.pdbx_strand_id
1 'polypeptide(L)'
;MQAKRSLTNSLIAVITGAFLLGNGLNVFGTQYIAAIFPRFTEDFALLYGGQFSNGYFPGVSTGEYWRLITVALTHAGILHLASNMFCLWSFGPTLENYFGKARFAILFFGSLIAASAASV
;
A
#
# COMPACT_ATOMS: atom_id res chain seq x y z
N MET A 1 10.23 -3.89 -31.30
CA MET A 1 9.50 -4.73 -30.32
C MET A 1 8.92 -3.80 -29.26
N GLN A 2 7.60 -3.68 -29.13
CA GLN A 2 7.00 -2.80 -28.10
C GLN A 2 7.21 -3.43 -26.72
N ALA A 3 7.89 -2.73 -25.82
CA ALA A 3 8.03 -3.15 -24.43
C ALA A 3 6.62 -3.23 -23.81
N LYS A 4 6.09 -4.45 -23.62
CA LYS A 4 4.83 -4.64 -22.89
C LYS A 4 5.06 -4.12 -21.46
N ARG A 5 4.26 -3.12 -21.05
CA ARG A 5 4.32 -2.56 -19.68
C ARG A 5 4.17 -3.67 -18.64
N SER A 6 5.20 -3.93 -17.83
CA SER A 6 5.14 -4.96 -16.77
C SER A 6 4.22 -4.50 -15.65
N LEU A 7 3.31 -5.39 -15.24
CA LEU A 7 2.44 -5.18 -14.07
C LEU A 7 3.29 -5.13 -12.79
N THR A 8 4.32 -5.98 -12.69
CA THR A 8 5.27 -5.96 -11.57
C THR A 8 5.89 -4.58 -11.36
N ASN A 9 6.46 -4.00 -12.42
CA ASN A 9 7.07 -2.67 -12.33
C ASN A 9 6.04 -1.58 -11.99
N SER A 10 4.81 -1.74 -12.46
CA SER A 10 3.72 -0.80 -12.16
C SER A 10 3.34 -0.86 -10.68
N LEU A 11 3.24 -2.07 -10.11
CA LEU A 11 2.95 -2.27 -8.69
C LEU A 11 4.08 -1.70 -7.81
N ILE A 12 5.34 -1.96 -8.14
CA ILE A 12 6.50 -1.39 -7.43
C ILE A 12 6.45 0.14 -7.46
N ALA A 13 6.21 0.73 -8.63
CA ALA A 13 6.14 2.17 -8.78
C ALA A 13 4.98 2.79 -7.98
N VAL A 14 3.79 2.18 -8.01
CA VAL A 14 2.63 2.66 -7.26
C VAL A 14 2.86 2.57 -5.76
N ILE A 15 3.35 1.43 -5.26
CA ILE A 15 3.56 1.22 -3.83
C ILE A 15 4.66 2.13 -3.29
N THR A 16 5.79 2.21 -4.01
CA THR A 16 6.90 3.10 -3.64
C THR A 16 6.48 4.56 -3.71
N GLY A 17 5.75 4.96 -4.76
CA GLY A 17 5.23 6.31 -4.92
C GLY A 17 4.26 6.69 -3.79
N ALA A 18 3.35 5.80 -3.43
CA ALA A 18 2.43 6.00 -2.31
C ALA A 18 3.18 6.17 -0.98
N PHE A 19 4.21 5.36 -0.72
CA PHE A 19 5.05 5.50 0.46
C PHE A 19 5.79 6.85 0.50
N LEU A 20 6.42 7.26 -0.61
CA LEU A 20 7.14 8.53 -0.67
C LEU A 20 6.20 9.73 -0.52
N LEU A 21 5.03 9.68 -1.16
CA LEU A 21 4.00 10.71 -1.01
C LEU A 21 3.49 10.79 0.43
N GLY A 22 3.15 9.65 1.04
CA GLY A 22 2.69 9.59 2.44
C GLY A 22 3.72 10.16 3.41
N ASN A 23 4.98 9.74 3.29
CA ASN A 23 6.06 10.25 4.14
C ASN A 23 6.41 11.72 3.85
N GLY A 24 6.38 12.16 2.60
CA GLY A 24 6.58 13.57 2.25
C GLY A 24 5.47 14.46 2.82
N LEU A 25 4.21 14.01 2.74
CA LEU A 25 3.09 14.72 3.36
C LEU A 25 3.21 14.78 4.88
N ASN A 26 3.67 13.73 5.54
CA ASN A 26 3.94 13.77 6.99
C ASN A 26 4.96 14.83 7.39
N VAL A 27 6.06 14.92 6.64
CA VAL A 27 7.18 15.78 7.01
C VAL A 27 6.86 17.25 6.73
N PHE A 28 6.05 17.54 5.71
CA PHE A 28 5.88 18.90 5.19
C PHE A 28 4.44 19.44 5.15
N GLY A 29 3.41 18.60 5.24
CA GLY A 29 2.05 18.97 4.79
C GLY A 29 0.89 18.56 5.69
N THR A 30 1.01 17.54 6.53
CA THR A 30 -0.11 17.01 7.33
C THR A 30 -0.70 18.06 8.27
N GLN A 31 0.11 18.88 8.92
CA GLN A 31 -0.36 19.97 9.80
C GLN A 31 -1.16 21.05 9.06
N TYR A 32 -0.78 21.36 7.81
CA TYR A 32 -1.47 22.36 7.00
C TYR A 32 -2.74 21.80 6.36
N ILE A 33 -2.71 20.54 5.92
CA ILE A 33 -3.87 19.86 5.34
C ILE A 33 -4.90 19.53 6.43
N ALA A 34 -4.48 19.07 7.61
CA ALA A 34 -5.37 18.78 8.73
C ALA A 34 -6.13 20.04 9.19
N ALA A 35 -5.52 21.22 9.10
CA ALA A 35 -6.16 22.49 9.45
C ALA A 35 -7.33 22.85 8.53
N ILE A 36 -7.35 22.33 7.30
CA ILE A 36 -8.35 22.65 6.27
C ILE A 36 -9.30 21.46 6.03
N PHE A 37 -8.79 20.23 6.08
CA PHE A 37 -9.49 18.98 5.84
C PHE A 37 -9.14 17.91 6.89
N PRO A 38 -9.61 18.06 8.14
CA PRO A 38 -9.24 17.17 9.25
C PRO A 38 -9.64 15.71 8.99
N ARG A 39 -10.78 15.50 8.32
CA ARG A 39 -11.29 14.15 8.01
C ARG A 39 -10.47 13.43 6.93
N PHE A 40 -9.92 14.19 5.98
CA PHE A 40 -9.05 13.63 4.94
C PHE A 40 -7.77 13.07 5.55
N THR A 41 -7.19 13.75 6.53
CA THR A 41 -6.03 13.22 7.26
C THR A 41 -6.38 11.96 8.04
N GLU A 42 -7.53 11.89 8.70
CA GLU A 42 -7.94 10.68 9.43
C GLU A 42 -8.20 9.46 8.51
N ASP A 43 -8.89 9.69 7.39
CA ASP A 43 -9.24 8.63 6.43
C ASP A 43 -8.00 8.04 5.73
N PHE A 44 -6.98 8.87 5.49
CA PHE A 44 -5.71 8.48 4.87
C PHE A 44 -4.56 8.30 5.87
N ALA A 45 -4.84 8.32 7.17
CA ALA A 45 -3.86 8.17 8.24
C ALA A 45 -2.95 6.96 8.01
N LEU A 46 -3.49 5.86 7.49
CA LEU A 46 -2.70 4.66 7.20
C LEU A 46 -1.63 4.85 6.12
N LEU A 47 -1.83 5.72 5.12
CA LEU A 47 -0.83 5.98 4.08
C LEU A 47 0.44 6.64 4.65
N TYR A 48 0.31 7.26 5.81
CA TYR A 48 1.38 8.03 6.44
C TYR A 48 1.66 7.54 7.88
N GLY A 49 1.14 6.38 8.29
CA GLY A 49 1.44 5.78 9.61
C GLY A 49 0.80 6.52 10.79
N GLY A 50 -0.31 7.23 10.56
CA GLY A 50 -1.00 8.06 11.54
C GLY A 50 -1.44 7.28 12.78
N GLN A 51 -1.09 7.83 13.94
CA GLN A 51 -1.55 7.39 15.25
C GLN A 51 -2.94 7.96 15.51
N PHE A 52 -3.92 7.10 15.83
CA PHE A 52 -5.24 7.57 16.22
C PHE A 52 -5.17 8.18 17.63
N SER A 53 -5.53 9.47 17.74
CA SER A 53 -5.41 10.29 18.97
C SER A 53 -6.10 9.70 20.20
N ASN A 54 -7.02 8.74 20.02
CA ASN A 54 -7.88 8.21 21.08
C ASN A 54 -7.67 6.71 21.34
N GLY A 55 -6.64 6.08 20.75
CA GLY A 55 -6.43 4.62 20.85
C GLY A 55 -7.51 3.76 20.15
N TYR A 56 -8.48 4.39 19.51
CA TYR A 56 -9.47 3.75 18.65
C TYR A 56 -8.82 3.44 17.31
N PHE A 57 -8.73 2.16 16.97
CA PHE A 57 -8.24 1.71 15.67
C PHE A 57 -9.43 1.38 14.78
N PRO A 58 -9.96 2.34 13.99
CA PRO A 58 -10.93 2.02 12.96
C PRO A 58 -10.32 1.01 11.99
N GLY A 59 -11.10 0.00 11.66
CA GLY A 59 -10.65 -1.19 10.96
C GLY A 59 -11.80 -1.90 10.27
N VAL A 60 -11.61 -3.18 9.94
CA VAL A 60 -12.64 -3.97 9.28
C VAL A 60 -13.92 -4.06 10.14
N SER A 61 -13.77 -4.11 11.47
CA SER A 61 -14.89 -4.15 12.43
C SER A 61 -15.76 -2.88 12.42
N THR A 62 -15.24 -1.77 11.89
CA THR A 62 -15.95 -0.48 11.83
C THR A 62 -16.49 -0.20 10.42
N GLY A 63 -16.46 -1.19 9.53
CA GLY A 63 -16.95 -1.11 8.15
C GLY A 63 -15.93 -0.66 7.11
N GLU A 64 -14.65 -0.51 7.50
CA GLU A 64 -13.61 0.05 6.63
C GLU A 64 -12.90 -1.02 5.78
N TYR A 65 -13.69 -1.76 4.99
CA TYR A 65 -13.21 -2.91 4.19
C TYR A 65 -12.15 -2.54 3.15
N TRP A 66 -12.09 -1.28 2.71
CA TRP A 66 -11.04 -0.81 1.80
C TRP A 66 -9.63 -1.01 2.36
N ARG A 67 -9.49 -1.07 3.69
CA ARG A 67 -8.21 -1.31 4.38
C ARG A 67 -7.57 -2.64 4.01
N LEU A 68 -8.37 -3.66 3.67
CA LEU A 68 -7.88 -4.97 3.23
C LEU A 68 -7.03 -4.89 1.94
N ILE A 69 -7.26 -3.87 1.12
CA ILE A 69 -6.56 -3.65 -0.14
C ILE A 69 -5.55 -2.51 0.00
N THR A 70 -5.90 -1.42 0.68
CA THR A 70 -5.00 -0.26 0.80
C THR A 70 -3.79 -0.53 1.68
N VAL A 71 -3.79 -1.60 2.49
CA VAL A 71 -2.62 -2.01 3.30
C VAL A 71 -1.36 -2.24 2.45
N ALA A 72 -1.50 -2.64 1.17
CA ALA A 72 -0.38 -2.78 0.24
C ALA A 72 0.44 -1.50 0.05
N LEU A 73 -0.17 -0.34 0.30
CA LEU A 73 0.45 0.97 0.13
C LEU A 73 1.17 1.42 1.41
N THR A 74 0.95 0.73 2.53
CA THR A 74 1.42 1.12 3.85
C THR A 74 2.65 0.31 4.22
N HIS A 75 3.70 0.98 4.72
CA HIS A 75 4.91 0.32 5.17
C HIS A 75 5.43 1.02 6.42
N ALA A 76 5.85 0.22 7.41
CA ALA A 76 6.38 0.72 8.69
C ALA A 76 7.74 1.45 8.57
N GLY A 77 8.44 1.33 7.44
CA GLY A 77 9.69 2.02 7.21
C GLY A 77 10.39 1.61 5.90
N ILE A 78 11.48 2.31 5.59
CA ILE A 78 12.24 2.14 4.33
C ILE A 78 12.74 0.70 4.17
N LEU A 79 13.24 0.06 5.23
CA LEU A 79 13.73 -1.32 5.14
C LEU A 79 12.61 -2.32 4.83
N HIS A 80 11.43 -2.14 5.44
CA HIS A 80 10.26 -2.98 5.17
C HIS A 80 9.75 -2.78 3.74
N LEU A 81 9.73 -1.54 3.24
CA LEU A 81 9.42 -1.28 1.83
C LEU A 81 10.45 -1.93 0.91
N ALA A 82 11.74 -1.71 1.16
CA ALA A 82 12.82 -2.21 0.31
C ALA A 82 12.81 -3.75 0.23
N SER A 83 12.57 -4.45 1.33
CA SER A 83 12.49 -5.91 1.32
C SER A 83 11.28 -6.42 0.53
N ASN A 84 10.10 -5.79 0.66
CA ASN A 84 8.92 -6.16 -0.12
C ASN A 84 9.10 -5.86 -1.61
N MET A 85 9.66 -4.70 -1.96
CA MET A 85 9.92 -4.35 -3.35
C MET A 85 11.00 -5.24 -3.97
N PHE A 86 12.00 -5.65 -3.19
CA PHE A 86 12.99 -6.64 -3.60
C PHE A 86 12.32 -7.99 -3.89
N CYS A 87 11.49 -8.52 -2.98
CA CYS A 87 10.75 -9.75 -3.20
C CYS A 87 9.84 -9.66 -4.45
N LEU A 88 9.09 -8.57 -4.59
CA LEU A 88 8.21 -8.36 -5.74
C LEU A 88 9.00 -8.23 -7.04
N TRP A 89 10.17 -7.59 -7.02
CA TRP A 89 11.06 -7.50 -8.18
C TRP A 89 11.71 -8.85 -8.53
N SER A 90 12.09 -9.66 -7.54
CA SER A 90 12.70 -10.97 -7.75
C SER A 90 11.72 -12.03 -8.26
N PHE A 91 10.50 -12.08 -7.70
CA PHE A 91 9.52 -13.12 -8.04
C PHE A 91 8.45 -12.65 -9.03
N GLY A 92 8.08 -11.37 -8.99
CA GLY A 92 7.00 -10.80 -9.80
C GLY A 92 7.16 -11.02 -11.30
N PRO A 93 8.33 -10.75 -11.93
CA PRO A 93 8.49 -10.94 -13.37
C PRO A 93 8.35 -12.41 -13.79
N THR A 94 8.87 -13.33 -12.97
CA THR A 94 8.75 -14.78 -13.21
C THR A 94 7.30 -15.23 -13.13
N LEU A 95 6.57 -14.80 -12.09
CA LEU A 95 5.15 -15.11 -11.91
C LEU A 95 4.28 -14.47 -13.00
N GLU A 96 4.53 -13.20 -13.34
CA GLU A 96 3.83 -12.47 -14.40
C GLU A 96 4.04 -13.13 -15.77
N ASN A 97 5.26 -13.60 -16.08
CA ASN A 97 5.56 -14.29 -17.32
C ASN A 97 4.92 -15.69 -17.38
N TYR A 98 4.92 -16.43 -16.27
CA TYR A 98 4.37 -17.79 -16.21
C TYR A 98 2.84 -17.80 -16.24
N PHE A 99 2.20 -16.95 -15.45
CA PHE A 99 0.74 -16.93 -15.32
C PHE A 99 0.05 -15.93 -16.25
N GLY A 100 0.79 -14.95 -16.78
CA GLY A 100 0.21 -13.79 -17.46
C GLY A 100 -0.34 -12.75 -16.47
N LYS A 101 -0.50 -11.51 -16.94
CA LYS A 101 -0.83 -10.34 -16.09
C LYS A 101 -2.09 -10.49 -15.26
N ALA A 102 -3.18 -11.00 -15.85
CA ALA A 102 -4.47 -11.07 -15.16
C ALA A 102 -4.42 -12.05 -13.97
N ARG A 103 -3.84 -13.23 -14.19
CA ARG A 103 -3.70 -14.25 -13.13
C ARG A 103 -2.68 -13.83 -12.09
N PHE A 104 -1.58 -13.19 -12.49
CA PHE A 104 -0.64 -12.58 -11.55
C PHE A 104 -1.32 -11.50 -10.69
N ALA A 105 -2.18 -10.66 -11.25
CA ALA A 105 -2.95 -9.67 -10.49
C ALA A 105 -3.85 -10.35 -9.44
N ILE A 106 -4.57 -11.42 -9.82
CA ILE A 106 -5.41 -12.19 -8.88
C ILE A 106 -4.56 -12.80 -7.77
N LEU A 107 -3.39 -13.37 -8.10
CA LEU A 107 -2.46 -13.92 -7.10
C LEU A 107 -1.97 -12.82 -6.14
N PHE A 108 -1.55 -11.68 -6.68
CA PHE A 108 -1.07 -10.55 -5.89
C PHE A 108 -2.17 -10.02 -4.95
N PHE A 109 -3.32 -9.61 -5.48
CA PHE A 109 -4.42 -9.06 -4.66
C PHE A 109 -5.07 -10.11 -3.75
N GLY A 110 -5.13 -11.37 -4.18
CA GLY A 110 -5.59 -12.48 -3.33
C GLY A 110 -4.68 -12.71 -2.14
N SER A 111 -3.36 -12.75 -2.35
CA SER A 111 -2.38 -12.86 -1.27
C SER A 111 -2.43 -11.66 -0.32
N LEU A 112 -2.64 -10.47 -0.85
CA LEU A 112 -2.76 -9.24 -0.08
C LEU A 112 -3.96 -9.29 0.87
N ILE A 113 -5.13 -9.61 0.35
CA ILE A 113 -6.37 -9.70 1.15
C ILE A 113 -6.22 -10.81 2.19
N ALA A 114 -5.68 -11.97 1.81
CA ALA A 114 -5.47 -13.08 2.73
C ALA A 114 -4.49 -12.72 3.86
N ALA A 115 -3.36 -12.08 3.54
CA ALA A 115 -2.40 -11.61 4.53
C ALA A 115 -3.02 -10.55 5.45
N SER A 116 -3.78 -9.60 4.89
CA SER A 116 -4.47 -8.56 5.66
C SER A 116 -5.56 -9.11 6.57
N ALA A 117 -6.23 -10.19 6.18
CA ALA A 117 -7.25 -10.84 7.00
C ALA A 117 -6.61 -11.72 8.09
N ALA A 118 -5.42 -12.28 7.84
CA ALA A 118 -4.67 -13.09 8.80
C ALA A 118 -3.86 -12.27 9.80
N SER A 119 -3.54 -11.00 9.49
CA SER A 119 -2.93 -10.06 10.42
C SER A 119 -3.97 -9.56 11.43
N VAL A 120 -4.23 -10.40 12.44
CA VAL A 120 -5.04 -10.06 13.63
C VAL A 120 -4.19 -9.55 14.77
#